data_AF-A0A4W2D673-F1
#
_entry.id   AF-A0A4W2D673-F1
#
_cell.length_a   1.000
_cell.length_b   1.000
_cell.length_c   1.000
_cell.angle_alpha   90.00
_cell.angle_beta   90.00
_cell.angle_gamma   90.00
#
_symmetry.space_group_name_H-M   'P 1'
#
loop_
_entity.id
_entity.type
_entity.pdbx_description
1 polymer ?
#
loop_
_entity_poly.entity_id
_entity_poly.type
_entity_poly.pdbx_seq_one_letter_code
_entity_poly.pdbx_strand_id
1 'polypeptide(L)' 'MAEQVTKSVLFVCLGNICRSPIAEAVFRKLVTDQNISDNWRIDSAATSTGSLTVALFLTGTWAGHQIQEL' A
#
# COMPACT_ATOMS: atom_id res chain seq x y z
N MET A 1 -0.41 33.70 5.45
CA MET A 1 -0.70 32.27 5.69
C MET A 1 0.10 31.51 4.65
N ALA A 2 0.95 30.57 5.06
CA ALA A 2 1.81 29.84 4.13
C ALA A 2 0.96 28.92 3.25
N GLU A 3 1.11 29.04 1.93
CA GLU A 3 0.53 28.13 0.94
C GLU A 3 0.90 26.68 1.30
N GLN A 4 -0.09 25.87 1.66
CA GLN A 4 0.16 24.47 2.00
C GLN A 4 0.30 23.69 0.69
N VAL A 5 1.54 23.43 0.28
CA VAL A 5 1.83 22.62 -0.92
C VAL A 5 1.37 21.19 -0.69
N THR A 6 0.61 20.64 -1.66
CA THR A 6 0.20 19.23 -1.67
C THR A 6 1.43 18.33 -1.69
N LYS A 7 1.63 17.55 -0.63
CA LYS A 7 2.75 16.61 -0.52
C LYS A 7 2.32 15.25 -1.04
N SER A 8 3.23 14.54 -1.69
CA SER A 8 2.97 13.19 -2.21
C SER A 8 3.90 12.17 -1.55
N VAL A 9 3.36 11.02 -1.17
CA VAL A 9 4.11 9.90 -0.61
C VAL A 9 3.72 8.59 -1.31
N LEU A 10 4.72 7.78 -1.65
CA LEU A 10 4.57 6.46 -2.24
C LEU A 10 5.22 5.42 -1.33
N PHE A 11 4.44 4.51 -0.79
CA PHE A 11 4.96 3.39 0.01
C PHE A 11 5.27 2.21 -0.88
N VAL A 12 6.51 1.74 -0.87
CA VAL A 12 6.95 0.65 -1.75
C VAL A 12 7.41 -0.55 -0.93
N CYS A 13 6.92 -1.73 -1.27
CA CYS A 13 7.51 -2.98 -0.80
C CYS A 13 7.63 -4.00 -1.94
N LEU A 14 8.20 -5.17 -1.68
CA LEU A 14 8.52 -6.13 -2.75
C LEU A 14 7.26 -6.61 -3.51
N GLY A 15 6.18 -6.94 -2.78
CA GLY A 15 4.95 -7.51 -3.37
C GLY A 15 3.66 -6.69 -3.22
N ASN A 16 3.70 -5.49 -2.64
CA ASN A 16 2.53 -4.66 -2.31
C ASN A 16 1.38 -5.34 -1.52
N ILE A 17 1.67 -6.40 -0.75
CA ILE A 17 0.62 -7.16 -0.03
C ILE A 17 0.70 -7.06 1.50
N CYS A 18 1.88 -6.80 2.07
CA CYS A 18 2.07 -6.83 3.52
C CYS A 18 2.42 -5.43 4.05
N ARG A 19 3.63 -4.94 3.79
CA ARG A 19 4.15 -3.75 4.48
C ARG A 19 3.64 -2.44 3.91
N SER A 20 3.63 -2.29 2.59
CA SER A 20 3.18 -1.05 1.94
C SER A 20 1.68 -0.77 2.08
N PRO A 21 0.73 -1.75 1.95
CA PRO A 21 -0.69 -1.43 2.17
C PRO A 21 -0.99 -1.12 3.64
N ILE A 22 -0.28 -1.73 4.59
CA ILE A 22 -0.40 -1.39 6.02
C ILE A 22 0.10 0.05 6.27
N ALA A 23 1.27 0.40 5.74
CA ALA A 23 1.82 1.74 5.89
C ALA A 23 0.90 2.80 5.27
N GLU A 24 0.32 2.52 4.11
CA GLU A 24 -0.65 3.38 3.46
C GLU A 24 -1.90 3.60 4.32
N ALA A 25 -2.52 2.53 4.84
CA ALA A 25 -3.71 2.60 5.66
C ALA A 25 -3.47 3.36 6.98
N VAL A 26 -2.33 3.09 7.64
CA VAL A 26 -1.93 3.81 8.86
C VAL A 26 -1.70 5.29 8.56
N PHE A 27 -0.98 5.61 7.49
CA PHE A 27 -0.69 7.00 7.13
C PHE A 27 -1.97 7.77 6.75
N ARG A 28 -2.88 7.15 5.98
CA ARG A 28 -4.23 7.71 5.70
C ARG A 28 -4.97 8.02 7.00
N LYS A 29 -4.97 7.09 7.98
CA LYS A 29 -5.64 7.34 9.27
C LYS A 29 -5.02 8.51 10.02
N LEU A 30 -3.70 8.63 10.06
CA LEU A 30 -2.99 9.72 10.73
C LEU A 30 -3.27 11.10 10.10
N VAL A 31 -3.30 11.20 8.76
CA VAL A 31 -3.60 12.47 8.09
C VAL A 31 -5.07 12.88 8.25
N THR A 32 -5.98 11.92 8.33
CA THR A 32 -7.40 12.17 8.61
C THR A 32 -7.61 12.64 10.04
N ASP A 33 -6.95 12.00 11.03
CA ASP A 33 -7.00 12.44 12.43
C ASP A 33 -6.49 13.87 12.61
N GLN A 34 -5.47 14.25 11.83
CA GLN A 34 -4.89 15.60 11.83
C GLN A 34 -5.64 16.61 10.93
N ASN A 35 -6.72 16.22 10.24
CA ASN A 35 -7.48 17.08 9.31
C ASN A 35 -6.60 17.72 8.21
N ILE A 36 -5.56 17.02 7.76
CA ILE A 36 -4.66 17.47 6.69
C ILE A 36 -4.76 16.58 5.43
N SER A 37 -5.79 15.73 5.34
CA SER A 37 -6.01 14.79 4.24
C SER A 37 -5.97 15.46 2.86
N ASP A 38 -6.53 16.66 2.73
CA ASP A 38 -6.63 17.40 1.46
C ASP A 38 -5.26 17.84 0.92
N ASN A 39 -4.24 17.87 1.79
CA ASN A 39 -2.89 18.28 1.46
C ASN A 39 -1.94 17.12 1.16
N TRP A 40 -2.42 15.88 1.15
CA TRP A 40 -1.60 14.68 0.98
C TRP A 40 -2.13 13.75 -0.12
N ARG A 41 -1.26 13.41 -1.06
CA ARG A 41 -1.48 12.33 -2.04
C ARG A 41 -0.72 11.08 -1.57
N ILE A 42 -1.46 10.02 -1.30
CA ILE A 42 -0.95 8.79 -0.66
C ILE A 42 -1.25 7.59 -1.54
N ASP A 43 -0.20 6.85 -1.89
CA ASP A 43 -0.27 5.67 -2.77
C ASP A 43 0.71 4.58 -2.31
N SER A 44 0.53 3.35 -2.79
CA SER A 44 1.41 2.21 -2.49
C SER A 44 1.65 1.33 -3.70
N ALA A 45 2.90 0.88 -3.88
CA ALA A 45 3.33 0.12 -5.04
C ALA A 45 4.26 -1.06 -4.71
N ALA A 46 4.40 -1.98 -5.67
CA ALA A 46 5.35 -3.08 -5.61
C ALA A 46 6.66 -2.69 -6.31
N THR A 47 7.81 -3.04 -5.74
CA THR A 47 9.11 -2.96 -6.44
C THR A 47 9.22 -4.03 -7.52
N SER A 48 8.71 -5.23 -7.23
CA SER A 48 8.67 -6.32 -8.20
C SER A 48 7.23 -6.63 -8.60
N THR A 49 6.90 -6.33 -9.86
CA THR A 49 5.73 -6.90 -10.52
C THR A 49 6.07 -8.34 -10.90
N GLY A 50 6.07 -9.23 -9.90
CA GLY A 50 6.08 -10.66 -10.16
C GLY A 50 4.82 -11.01 -10.93
N SER A 51 4.94 -11.10 -12.26
CA SER A 51 3.90 -11.39 -13.25
C SER A 51 3.21 -12.77 -13.08
N LEU A 52 3.26 -13.37 -11.89
CA LEU A 52 2.71 -14.70 -11.62
C LEU A 52 1.77 -14.74 -10.41
N THR A 53 1.93 -13.88 -9.41
CA THR A 53 1.11 -13.96 -8.17
C THR A 53 -0.31 -13.43 -8.34
N VAL A 54 -0.52 -12.37 -9.13
CA VAL A 54 -1.89 -11.85 -9.41
C VAL A 54 -2.68 -12.81 -10.30
N ALA A 55 -2.05 -13.44 -11.27
CA ALA A 55 -2.70 -14.48 -12.09
C ALA A 55 -3.16 -15.64 -11.19
N LEU A 56 -2.31 -16.13 -10.29
CA LEU A 56 -2.64 -17.21 -9.37
C LEU A 56 -3.75 -16.87 -8.36
N PHE A 57 -3.87 -15.61 -7.93
CA PHE A 57 -4.94 -15.16 -7.03
C PHE A 57 -6.30 -15.12 -7.75
N LEU A 58 -6.32 -14.79 -9.05
CA LEU A 58 -7.54 -14.78 -9.87
C LEU A 58 -7.91 -16.16 -10.43
N THR A 59 -6.94 -17.05 -10.67
CA THR A 59 -7.19 -18.42 -11.17
C THR A 59 -7.47 -19.44 -10.07
N GLY A 60 -7.54 -19.03 -8.80
CA GLY A 60 -7.90 -19.91 -7.68
C GLY A 60 -6.91 -21.06 -7.42
N THR A 61 -5.69 -21.01 -7.97
CA THR A 61 -4.70 -22.10 -7.86
C THR A 61 -3.93 -22.06 -6.53
N TRP A 62 -4.18 -21.07 -5.67
CA TRP A 62 -3.41 -20.80 -4.46
C TRP A 62 -4.04 -21.31 -3.16
N ALA A 63 -4.65 -22.50 -3.16
CA ALA A 63 -5.23 -23.10 -1.96
C ALA A 63 -4.24 -23.90 -1.10
N GLY A 64 -2.92 -23.86 -1.35
CA GLY A 64 -2.02 -24.86 -0.74
C GLY A 64 -0.61 -24.47 -0.29
N HIS A 65 -0.12 -23.22 -0.40
CA HIS A 65 1.32 -23.04 -0.16
C HIS A 65 1.85 -21.72 0.43
N GLN A 66 1.08 -20.87 1.13
CA GLN A 66 1.68 -20.04 2.21
C GLN A 66 0.63 -19.53 3.21
N ILE A 67 0.36 -20.37 4.20
CA ILE A 67 -0.02 -19.91 5.54
C ILE A 67 1.01 -20.52 6.49
N GLN A 68 2.24 -19.99 6.51
CA GLN A 68 3.23 -20.38 7.53
C GLN A 68 4.15 -19.23 7.97
N GLU A 69 3.72 -17.96 7.86
CA GLU A 69 4.47 -16.86 8.50
C GLU A 69 3.47 -15.94 9.22
N LEU A 70 2.79 -16.50 10.23
CA LEU A 70 2.34 -15.80 11.44
C LEU A 70 3.13 -16.37 12.62
#